data_AF-A0AAW0A6X8-F1
#
_entry.id   AF-A0AAW0A6X8-F1
#
_cell.length_a   1.000
_cell.length_b   1.000
_cell.length_c   1.000
_cell.angle_alpha   90.00
_cell.angle_beta   90.00
_cell.angle_gamma   90.00
#
_symmetry.space_group_name_H-M   'P 1'
#
loop_
_entity.id
_entity.type
_entity.pdbx_description
1 polymer ?
#
loop_
_entity_poly.entity_id
_entity_poly.type
_entity_poly.pdbx_seq_one_letter_code
_entity_poly.pdbx_strand_id
1 'polypeptide(L)'
;MKFAFCLSRSWQTRFPISVLHIASWNLASLQHYALSLATRLDSVCRGMKLSACLKLRSRLFPPAEFATLQQSVATMADLLDEACHMSTDPQEGPSITVITESSTGRRGRPKKQIDPAFLQEALSLRGPSGVASVLNCHPRTVRRAALDQGIATPGVPVYVNE
;
A
#
# COMPACT_ATOMS: atom_id res chain seq x y z
N MET A 1 20.80 44.09 -50.51
CA MET A 1 19.74 43.39 -51.29
C MET A 1 19.55 42.02 -50.64
N LYS A 2 18.44 41.58 -50.05
CA LYS A 2 17.00 41.88 -50.14
C LYS A 2 16.36 41.92 -48.73
N PHE A 3 15.34 42.76 -48.63
CA PHE A 3 14.40 42.95 -47.54
C PHE A 3 13.25 41.92 -47.56
N ALA A 4 12.56 41.80 -46.42
CA ALA A 4 11.10 41.78 -46.20
C ALA A 4 10.59 40.54 -45.42
N PHE A 5 10.01 40.62 -44.20
CA PHE A 5 8.88 41.36 -43.60
C PHE A 5 7.54 40.58 -43.62
N CYS A 6 6.87 40.58 -42.46
CA CYS A 6 5.41 40.55 -42.22
C CYS A 6 4.61 39.23 -42.22
N LEU A 7 4.09 38.85 -41.04
CA LEU A 7 2.70 39.05 -40.54
C LEU A 7 2.40 37.99 -39.47
N SER A 8 2.24 38.36 -38.19
CA SER A 8 0.94 38.70 -37.57
C SER A 8 -0.22 37.77 -37.96
N ARG A 9 -0.63 36.91 -37.02
CA ARG A 9 -2.04 36.64 -36.77
C ARG A 9 -2.24 36.22 -35.31
N SER A 10 -2.75 37.19 -34.54
CA SER A 10 -3.57 36.97 -33.36
C SER A 10 -4.79 36.08 -33.67
N TRP A 11 -5.32 35.45 -32.62
CA TRP A 11 -6.73 35.27 -32.21
C TRP A 11 -6.79 33.99 -31.33
N GLN A 12 -6.84 34.11 -30.00
CA GLN A 12 -8.09 34.04 -29.20
C GLN A 12 -8.82 32.69 -29.44
N THR A 13 -8.89 31.73 -28.50
CA THR A 13 -9.66 31.80 -27.25
C THR A 13 -9.63 30.45 -26.51
N ARG A 14 -9.76 30.51 -25.18
CA ARG A 14 -10.57 29.66 -24.26
C ARG A 14 -10.78 28.18 -24.59
N PHE A 15 -10.41 27.29 -23.65
CA PHE A 15 -11.31 26.54 -22.74
C PHE A 15 -10.54 25.36 -22.08
N PRO A 16 -11.05 24.79 -20.98
CA PRO A 16 -10.29 24.45 -19.79
C PRO A 16 -9.84 22.99 -19.77
N ILE A 17 -8.71 22.74 -19.11
CA ILE A 17 -8.35 21.40 -18.64
C ILE A 17 -9.21 21.14 -17.41
N SER A 18 -10.43 20.66 -17.64
CA SER A 18 -11.31 20.13 -16.61
C SER A 18 -11.99 18.93 -17.24
N VAL A 19 -12.10 17.85 -16.45
CA VAL A 19 -12.71 16.56 -16.80
C VAL A 19 -11.77 15.57 -17.52
N LEU A 20 -10.67 15.21 -16.87
CA LEU A 20 -10.07 13.86 -17.02
C LEU A 20 -9.62 13.32 -15.64
N HIS A 21 -10.45 13.52 -14.62
CA HIS A 21 -10.17 13.04 -13.25
C HIS A 21 -11.36 12.29 -12.64
N ILE A 22 -12.04 11.46 -13.43
CA ILE A 22 -13.06 10.52 -12.90
C ILE A 22 -12.84 9.07 -13.35
N ALA A 23 -11.99 8.81 -14.35
CA ALA A 23 -11.79 7.45 -14.87
C ALA A 23 -10.55 6.69 -14.34
N SER A 24 -9.89 7.15 -13.26
CA SER A 24 -8.70 6.46 -12.71
C SER A 24 -8.96 5.69 -11.41
N TRP A 25 -10.12 5.88 -10.77
CA TRP A 25 -10.40 5.31 -9.44
C TRP A 25 -11.15 3.96 -9.48
N ASN A 26 -11.41 3.43 -10.68
CA ASN A 26 -12.06 2.11 -10.84
C ASN A 26 -11.07 0.96 -11.09
N LEU A 27 -9.79 1.23 -11.38
CA LEU A 27 -8.80 0.17 -11.62
C LEU A 27 -8.16 -0.36 -10.32
N ALA A 28 -7.99 0.50 -9.31
CA ALA A 28 -7.37 0.12 -8.04
C ALA A 28 -8.32 -0.72 -7.16
N SER A 29 -9.62 -0.41 -7.15
CA SER A 29 -10.63 -1.21 -6.44
C SER A 29 -10.77 -2.62 -7.01
N LEU A 30 -10.62 -2.77 -8.33
CA LEU A 30 -10.58 -4.08 -9.00
C LEU A 30 -9.28 -4.86 -8.72
N GLN A 31 -8.14 -4.18 -8.53
CA GLN A 31 -6.87 -4.85 -8.17
C GLN A 31 -6.85 -5.41 -6.76
N HIS A 32 -7.46 -4.74 -5.78
CA HIS A 32 -7.59 -5.27 -4.42
C HIS A 32 -8.58 -6.43 -4.33
N TYR A 33 -9.68 -6.40 -5.11
CA TYR A 33 -10.60 -7.53 -5.24
C TYR A 33 -9.94 -8.75 -5.92
N ALA A 34 -9.09 -8.51 -6.93
CA ALA A 34 -8.33 -9.56 -7.61
C ALA A 34 -7.25 -10.21 -6.74
N LEU A 35 -6.61 -9.47 -5.83
CA LEU A 35 -5.63 -10.02 -4.88
C LEU A 35 -6.29 -10.82 -3.73
N SER A 36 -7.48 -10.42 -3.28
CA SER A 36 -8.31 -11.21 -2.36
C SER A 36 -8.79 -12.52 -3.00
N LEU A 37 -9.21 -12.48 -4.27
CA LEU A 37 -9.53 -13.69 -5.03
C LEU A 37 -8.30 -14.56 -5.33
N ALA A 38 -7.14 -13.97 -5.62
CA ALA A 38 -5.90 -14.71 -5.86
C ALA A 38 -5.39 -15.42 -4.59
N THR A 39 -5.49 -14.79 -3.42
CA THR A 39 -5.13 -15.42 -2.13
C THR A 39 -6.13 -16.52 -1.73
N ARG A 40 -7.43 -16.34 -2.03
CA ARG A 40 -8.47 -17.38 -1.89
C ARG A 40 -8.28 -18.55 -2.87
N LEU A 41 -7.85 -18.29 -4.10
CA LEU A 41 -7.50 -19.35 -5.05
C LEU A 41 -6.20 -20.07 -4.66
N ASP A 42 -5.23 -19.38 -4.04
CA ASP A 42 -3.98 -19.97 -3.56
C ASP A 42 -4.16 -20.88 -2.34
N SER A 43 -5.12 -20.61 -1.45
CA SER A 43 -5.43 -21.51 -0.32
C SER A 43 -6.11 -22.80 -0.80
N VAL A 44 -7.06 -22.68 -1.74
CA VAL A 44 -7.69 -23.84 -2.41
C VAL A 44 -6.67 -24.62 -3.22
N CYS A 45 -5.81 -23.95 -4.00
CA CYS A 45 -4.74 -24.60 -4.76
C CYS A 45 -3.72 -25.30 -3.84
N ARG A 46 -3.45 -24.78 -2.63
CA ARG A 46 -2.59 -25.45 -1.63
C ARG A 46 -3.27 -26.69 -1.05
N GLY A 47 -4.56 -26.64 -0.74
CA GLY A 47 -5.35 -27.81 -0.33
C GLY A 47 -5.40 -28.90 -1.40
N MET A 48 -5.58 -28.53 -2.67
CA MET A 48 -5.54 -29.48 -3.80
C MET A 48 -4.15 -30.09 -4.04
N LYS A 49 -3.07 -29.33 -3.85
CA LYS A 49 -1.69 -29.86 -3.91
C LYS A 49 -1.43 -30.87 -2.80
N LEU A 50 -1.92 -30.61 -1.59
CA LEU A 50 -1.82 -31.55 -0.47
C LEU A 50 -2.61 -32.84 -0.72
N SER A 51 -3.82 -32.76 -1.27
CA SER A 51 -4.63 -33.95 -1.59
C SER A 51 -4.02 -34.78 -2.73
N ALA A 52 -3.38 -34.14 -3.72
CA ALA A 52 -2.63 -34.83 -4.77
C ALA A 52 -1.38 -35.57 -4.22
N CYS A 53 -0.61 -34.94 -3.32
CA CYS A 53 0.52 -35.59 -2.66
C CYS A 53 0.08 -36.73 -1.72
N LEU A 54 -1.07 -36.59 -1.04
CA LEU A 54 -1.67 -37.62 -0.20
C LEU A 54 -2.06 -38.87 -1.01
N LYS A 55 -2.61 -38.71 -2.21
CA LYS A 55 -2.92 -39.85 -3.10
C LYS A 55 -1.67 -40.63 -3.49
N LEU A 56 -0.56 -39.93 -3.72
CA LEU A 56 0.72 -40.53 -4.11
C LEU A 56 1.35 -41.35 -2.95
N ARG A 57 1.03 -40.99 -1.70
CA ARG A 57 1.46 -41.68 -0.48
C ARG A 57 0.38 -42.54 0.18
N SER A 58 -0.73 -42.82 -0.51
CA SER A 58 -1.83 -43.67 -0.01
C SER A 58 -1.39 -45.06 0.46
N ARG A 59 -0.26 -45.57 -0.05
CA ARG A 59 0.33 -46.86 0.35
C ARG A 59 1.05 -46.84 1.71
N LEU A 60 1.32 -45.67 2.28
CA LEU A 60 2.03 -45.52 3.55
C LEU A 60 1.11 -45.50 4.76
N PHE A 61 -0.21 -45.34 4.53
CA PHE A 61 -1.20 -45.25 5.60
C PHE A 61 -2.18 -46.41 5.51
N PRO A 62 -2.59 -47.00 6.65
CA PRO A 62 -3.77 -47.85 6.70
C PRO A 62 -4.99 -47.10 6.13
N PRO A 63 -5.90 -47.80 5.42
CA PRO A 63 -7.02 -47.15 4.73
C PRO A 63 -7.95 -46.38 5.69
N ALA A 64 -8.09 -46.85 6.93
CA ALA A 64 -8.90 -46.19 7.96
C ALA A 64 -8.30 -44.83 8.41
N GLU A 65 -6.98 -44.76 8.59
CA GLU A 65 -6.30 -43.51 8.95
C GLU A 65 -6.35 -42.50 7.80
N PHE A 66 -6.19 -42.97 6.56
CA PHE A 66 -6.29 -42.12 5.38
C PHE A 66 -7.69 -41.51 5.22
N ALA A 67 -8.75 -42.28 5.44
CA ALA A 67 -10.12 -41.77 5.44
C ALA A 67 -10.34 -40.70 6.52
N THR A 68 -9.78 -40.91 7.71
CA THR A 68 -9.86 -39.94 8.81
C THR A 68 -9.14 -38.63 8.49
N LEU A 69 -7.98 -38.71 7.84
CA LEU A 69 -7.24 -37.53 7.37
C LEU A 69 -8.00 -36.77 6.28
N GLN A 70 -8.60 -37.48 5.32
CA GLN A 70 -9.43 -36.85 4.28
C GLN A 70 -10.63 -36.12 4.90
N GLN A 71 -11.31 -36.77 5.84
CA GLN A 71 -12.43 -36.17 6.54
C GLN A 71 -12.02 -34.93 7.32
N SER A 72 -10.89 -34.99 8.04
CA SER A 72 -10.38 -33.87 8.83
C SER A 72 -10.04 -32.66 7.95
N VAL A 73 -9.42 -32.89 6.79
CA VAL A 73 -9.11 -31.82 5.83
C VAL A 73 -10.38 -31.22 5.23
N ALA A 74 -11.38 -32.04 4.89
CA ALA A 74 -12.66 -31.55 4.41
C ALA A 74 -13.35 -30.68 5.47
N THR A 75 -13.42 -31.15 6.72
CA THR A 75 -14.00 -30.38 7.82
C THR A 75 -13.26 -29.08 8.08
N MET A 76 -11.92 -29.04 7.99
CA MET A 76 -11.18 -27.79 8.11
C MET A 76 -11.50 -26.80 6.98
N ALA A 77 -11.70 -27.29 5.76
CA ALA A 77 -12.10 -26.45 4.64
C ALA A 77 -13.51 -25.87 4.86
N ASP A 78 -14.46 -26.72 5.25
CA ASP A 78 -15.84 -26.30 5.53
C ASP A 78 -15.90 -25.25 6.66
N LEU A 79 -15.14 -25.44 7.74
CA LEU A 79 -15.06 -24.48 8.84
C LEU A 79 -14.43 -23.15 8.44
N LEU A 80 -13.46 -23.16 7.53
CA LEU A 80 -12.87 -21.92 6.99
C LEU A 80 -13.86 -21.19 6.10
N ASP A 81 -14.60 -21.90 5.27
CA ASP A 81 -15.66 -21.33 4.42
C ASP A 81 -16.78 -20.75 5.29
N GLU A 82 -17.24 -21.48 6.31
CA GLU A 82 -18.22 -21.00 7.28
C GLU A 82 -17.71 -19.75 8.03
N ALA A 83 -16.47 -19.76 8.49
CA ALA A 83 -15.86 -18.59 9.13
C ALA A 83 -15.78 -17.39 8.17
N CYS A 84 -15.48 -17.61 6.89
CA CYS A 84 -15.53 -16.55 5.87
C CYS A 84 -16.93 -16.00 5.65
N HIS A 85 -17.97 -16.83 5.72
CA HIS A 85 -19.37 -16.41 5.60
C HIS A 85 -19.89 -15.71 6.86
N MET A 86 -19.44 -16.15 8.03
CA MET A 86 -19.79 -15.56 9.32
C MET A 86 -19.02 -14.28 9.63
N SER A 87 -17.84 -14.11 9.05
CA SER A 87 -17.09 -12.88 9.21
C SER A 87 -17.88 -11.72 8.62
N THR A 88 -18.54 -11.00 9.51
CA THR A 88 -19.10 -9.67 9.25
C THR A 88 -17.99 -8.65 9.54
N ASP A 89 -16.78 -8.91 9.04
CA ASP A 89 -15.72 -7.93 9.13
C ASP A 89 -16.26 -6.64 8.50
N PRO A 90 -16.34 -5.52 9.26
CA PRO A 90 -16.81 -4.28 8.69
C PRO A 90 -15.93 -3.99 7.47
N GLN A 91 -16.58 -3.61 6.35
CA GLN A 91 -15.85 -3.23 5.13
C GLN A 91 -14.65 -2.38 5.53
N GLU A 92 -13.45 -2.80 5.08
CA GLU A 92 -12.21 -2.10 5.37
C GLU A 92 -12.46 -0.61 5.25
N GLY A 93 -12.38 0.10 6.37
CA GLY A 93 -12.57 1.53 6.40
C GLY A 93 -11.58 2.20 5.44
N PRO A 94 -11.81 3.47 5.08
CA PRO A 94 -10.85 4.19 4.25
C PRO A 94 -9.45 4.04 4.85
N SER A 95 -8.49 3.63 4.02
CA SER A 95 -7.10 3.43 4.45
C SER A 95 -6.62 4.68 5.19
N ILE A 96 -6.08 4.50 6.40
CA ILE A 96 -5.58 5.60 7.21
C ILE A 96 -4.50 6.33 6.41
N THR A 97 -4.79 7.56 6.00
CA THR A 97 -3.85 8.36 5.22
C THR A 97 -2.83 8.99 6.15
N VAL A 98 -1.72 8.29 6.35
CA VAL A 98 -0.63 8.74 7.23
C VAL A 98 0.21 9.85 6.58
N ILE A 99 0.31 9.84 5.25
CA ILE A 99 1.14 10.77 4.49
C ILE A 99 0.26 11.54 3.52
N THR A 100 0.33 12.87 3.59
CA THR A 100 -0.27 13.77 2.62
C THR A 100 0.82 14.53 1.87
N GLU A 101 0.61 14.79 0.58
CA GLU A 101 1.52 15.63 -0.20
C GLU A 101 0.93 17.03 -0.33
N SER A 102 1.59 18.03 0.27
CA SER A 102 1.16 19.43 0.16
C SER A 102 1.90 20.10 -1.01
N SER A 103 1.17 20.51 -2.06
CA SER A 103 1.70 21.33 -3.15
C SER A 103 1.39 22.80 -2.88
N THR A 104 2.43 23.64 -2.80
CA THR A 104 2.29 25.09 -2.53
C THR A 104 2.26 25.94 -3.80
N GLY A 105 2.18 25.32 -4.99
CA GLY A 105 2.22 26.01 -6.29
C GLY A 105 3.57 26.63 -6.66
N ARG A 106 4.57 26.57 -5.78
CA ARG A 106 5.95 27.02 -6.05
C ARG A 106 6.72 25.93 -6.80
N ARG A 107 7.69 26.35 -7.63
CA ARG A 107 8.59 25.42 -8.32
C ARG A 107 9.39 24.61 -7.30
N GLY A 108 9.22 23.28 -7.30
CA GLY A 108 9.92 22.37 -6.41
C GLY A 108 9.20 21.02 -6.26
N ARG A 109 9.87 20.05 -5.61
CA ARG A 109 9.24 18.77 -5.24
C ARG A 109 8.25 19.02 -4.09
N PRO A 110 7.00 18.51 -4.16
CA PRO A 110 6.02 18.67 -3.09
C PRO A 110 6.54 18.09 -1.77
N LYS A 111 6.17 18.74 -0.66
CA LYS A 111 6.57 18.29 0.67
C LYS A 111 5.62 17.17 1.11
N LYS A 112 6.20 16.07 1.60
CA LYS A 112 5.45 15.02 2.28
C LYS A 112 5.21 15.47 3.73
N GLN A 113 3.95 15.57 4.12
CA GLN A 113 3.49 15.87 5.46
C GLN A 113 3.02 14.57 6.10
N ILE A 114 3.61 14.23 7.26
CA ILE A 114 3.29 13.02 8.02
C ILE A 114 2.44 13.46 9.21
N ASP A 115 1.40 12.71 9.55
CA ASP A 115 0.60 12.95 10.75
C ASP A 115 1.50 12.95 12.02
N PRO A 116 1.48 14.01 12.85
CA PRO A 116 2.35 14.11 14.01
C PRO A 116 2.08 13.03 15.06
N ALA A 117 0.82 12.64 15.26
CA ALA A 117 0.47 11.61 16.25
C ALA A 117 1.06 10.25 15.84
N PHE A 118 0.86 9.86 14.58
CA PHE A 118 1.51 8.67 14.03
C PHE A 118 3.04 8.75 14.11
N LEU A 119 3.65 9.89 13.73
CA LEU A 119 5.10 10.02 13.70
C LEU A 119 5.72 9.89 15.10
N GLN A 120 5.07 10.44 16.13
CA GLN A 120 5.51 10.33 17.51
C GLN A 120 5.51 8.89 18.01
N GLU A 121 4.43 8.15 17.77
CA GLU A 121 4.32 6.73 18.16
C GLU A 121 5.25 5.84 17.33
N ALA A 122 5.36 6.09 16.02
CA ALA A 122 6.25 5.35 15.16
C ALA A 122 7.72 5.51 15.58
N LEU A 123 8.12 6.72 16.00
CA LEU A 123 9.48 7.00 16.49
C LEU A 123 9.77 6.42 17.87
N SER A 124 8.75 6.23 18.72
CA SER A 124 8.92 5.57 20.02
C SER A 124 9.13 4.06 19.85
N LEU A 125 8.48 3.45 18.85
CA LEU A 125 8.59 2.02 18.55
C LEU A 125 9.80 1.67 17.68
N ARG A 126 10.13 2.51 16.69
CA ARG A 126 11.21 2.26 15.73
C ARG A 126 12.01 3.54 15.46
N GLY A 127 13.31 3.40 15.25
CA GLY A 127 14.14 4.51 14.79
C GLY A 127 13.73 5.04 13.40
N PRO A 128 14.24 6.22 12.99
CA PRO A 128 13.82 6.89 11.75
C PRO A 128 14.05 6.04 10.48
N SER A 129 15.06 5.16 10.46
CA SER A 129 15.30 4.25 9.34
C SER A 129 14.22 3.16 9.21
N GLY A 130 13.69 2.67 10.33
CA GLY A 130 12.64 1.66 10.34
C GLY A 130 11.26 2.24 9.98
N VAL A 131 11.02 3.49 10.35
CA VAL A 131 9.80 4.22 9.92
C VAL A 131 9.85 4.52 8.43
N ALA A 132 11.03 4.88 7.92
CA ALA A 132 11.24 5.22 6.52
C ALA A 132 10.92 4.07 5.55
N SER A 133 11.24 2.82 5.91
CA SER A 133 10.90 1.65 5.09
C SER A 133 9.40 1.41 4.99
N VAL A 134 8.65 1.65 6.07
CA VAL A 134 7.18 1.49 6.10
C VAL A 134 6.49 2.58 5.28
N LEU A 135 6.96 3.82 5.43
CA LEU A 135 6.41 4.99 4.74
C LEU A 135 6.93 5.18 3.30
N ASN A 136 7.77 4.26 2.81
CA ASN A 136 8.44 4.34 1.51
C ASN A 136 9.06 5.73 1.25
N CYS A 137 9.86 6.21 2.20
CA CYS A 137 10.56 7.49 2.08
C CYS A 137 12.01 7.37 2.59
N HIS A 138 12.82 8.40 2.37
CA HIS A 138 14.19 8.40 2.86
C HIS A 138 14.22 8.72 4.37
N PRO A 139 15.08 8.10 5.20
CA PRO A 139 15.17 8.37 6.64
C PRO A 139 15.39 9.85 6.99
N ARG A 140 16.13 10.57 6.13
CA ARG A 140 16.31 12.02 6.22
C ARG A 140 15.00 12.82 6.15
N THR A 141 13.99 12.33 5.41
CA THR A 141 12.67 12.97 5.33
C THR A 141 11.91 12.82 6.65
N VAL A 142 11.94 11.61 7.23
CA VAL A 142 11.34 11.34 8.55
C VAL A 142 11.99 12.22 9.63
N ARG A 143 13.33 12.27 9.66
CA ARG A 143 14.06 13.11 10.61
C ARG A 143 13.74 14.60 10.43
N ARG A 144 13.65 15.09 9.19
CA ARG A 144 13.24 16.48 8.92
C ARG A 144 11.82 16.76 9.39
N ALA A 145 10.87 15.87 9.10
CA ALA A 145 9.49 16.02 9.56
C ALA A 145 9.40 16.04 11.10
N ALA A 146 10.17 15.19 11.78
CA ALA A 146 10.22 15.15 13.25
C ALA A 146 10.81 16.44 13.84
N LEU A 147 11.83 17.02 13.20
CA LEU A 147 12.38 18.33 13.59
C LEU A 147 11.38 19.47 13.34
N ASP A 148 10.73 19.49 12.16
CA ASP A 148 9.75 20.51 11.79
C ASP A 148 8.53 20.50 12.75
N GLN A 149 8.18 19.34 13.30
CA GLN A 149 7.07 19.15 14.25
C GLN A 149 7.50 19.27 15.72
N GLY A 150 8.79 19.47 16.00
CA GLY A 150 9.31 19.58 17.38
C GLY A 150 9.32 18.26 18.17
N ILE A 151 9.17 17.12 17.50
CA ILE A 151 9.22 15.77 18.13
C ILE A 151 10.67 15.37 18.41
N ALA A 152 11.59 15.72 17.51
CA ALA A 152 13.01 15.46 17.67
C ALA A 152 13.78 16.73 18.04
N THR A 153 14.77 16.61 18.91
CA THR A 153 15.69 17.71 19.22
C THR A 153 16.80 17.78 18.15
N PRO A 154 17.14 18.99 17.65
CA PRO A 154 18.30 19.15 16.79
C PRO A 154 19.59 18.72 17.51
N GLY A 155 20.55 18.18 16.76
CA GLY A 155 21.86 17.83 17.31
C GLY A 155 22.66 19.08 17.68
N VAL A 156 23.55 18.95 18.66
CA VAL A 156 24.47 20.03 19.08
C VAL A 156 25.27 20.51 17.86
N PRO A 157 25.45 21.84 17.67
CA PRO A 157 26.27 22.36 16.58
C PRO A 157 27.71 21.84 16.68
N VAL A 158 28.26 21.41 15.55
CA VAL A 158 29.65 20.89 15.46
C VAL A 158 30.68 22.02 15.50
N TYR A 159 30.29 23.21 15.03
CA TYR A 159 31.14 24.40 15.03
C TYR A 159 30.63 25.38 16.07
N VAL A 160 31.48 25.68 17.04
CA VAL A 160 31.31 26.80 17.97
C VAL A 160 32.35 27.83 17.54
N ASN A 161 31.92 28.99 17.06
CA ASN A 161 32.83 30.09 16.81
C ASN A 161 33.18 30.69 18.17
N GLU A 162 34.38 30.40 18.66
CA GLU A 162 34.97 31.07 19.82
C GLU A 162 35.31 32.54 19.49
#